data_AF-A0A495FEH4-F1
#
_entry.id   AF-A0A495FEH4-F1
#
_cell.length_a   1.000
_cell.length_b   1.000
_cell.length_c   1.000
_cell.angle_alpha   90.00
_cell.angle_beta   90.00
_cell.angle_gamma   90.00
#
_symmetry.space_group_name_H-M   'P 1'
#
loop_
_entity.id
_entity.type
_entity.pdbx_description
1 polymer ?
#
loop_
_entity_poly.entity_id
_entity_poly.type
_entity_poly.pdbx_seq_one_letter_code
_entity_poly.pdbx_strand_id
1 'polypeptide(L)'
;MAYTNVQFIGYVLDTAPQVNPDGSKTYLGLNDPKLDIEARCDVMLRAMQAARDALPQASPPTPEGETLKVFMAPEFFFRGASGAYQMDDVQLAITALQRMAADDQWVDWVFVFGTILGASSATQQTPPYDIDPLASTEIYNFALVQQGGVASHGDAGARMVMKELMSGVDFIATAVNPGGLLLGDVEYWPASTGGGLGREQQEVNYDGAGVFELAGITWGLEVCLDHSGTVRRLQRSPQLPGQKLIQLQVVPSCGMGIQAPSVITQAGGYVFNCDGSGAASHSTLVQQVPPLANVPLLCSAPVSDADVALYSTSPVEDVSLSALYARGPGVVNIYPAQALPAQQVVAGNIVCLDWPASPDYRFIFQLVYNSSGSFVTLVCEIRSKKANFYGNNYFLPLSLQTQDSWKQDVRIQMTLAAGSSPYAGAVWCKINVPGFIFEGNAFEFSATYDGPAPFTIWQSTDTDGLANDNL
;
A
#
# COMPACT_ATOMS: atom_id res chain seq x y z
N MET A 1 -0.62 -20.20 13.30
CA MET A 1 -1.03 -19.81 14.66
C MET A 1 -1.58 -18.40 14.60
N ALA A 2 -2.51 -18.02 15.48
CA ALA A 2 -3.04 -16.65 15.52
C ALA A 2 -2.44 -15.93 16.73
N TYR A 3 -1.70 -14.85 16.49
CA TYR A 3 -1.12 -14.03 17.54
C TYR A 3 -2.23 -13.43 18.42
N THR A 4 -2.02 -13.40 19.72
CA THR A 4 -2.94 -12.78 20.70
C THR A 4 -2.44 -11.41 21.15
N ASN A 5 -1.15 -11.13 20.96
CA ASN A 5 -0.52 -9.86 21.28
C ASN A 5 0.27 -9.32 20.10
N VAL A 6 0.51 -8.02 20.11
CA VAL A 6 1.37 -7.30 19.16
C VAL A 6 2.29 -6.34 19.90
N GLN A 7 3.53 -6.20 19.45
CA GLN A 7 4.51 -5.27 19.99
C GLN A 7 5.12 -4.45 18.86
N PHE A 8 5.11 -3.12 18.99
CA PHE A 8 5.62 -2.22 17.96
C PHE A 8 7.03 -1.74 18.30
N ILE A 9 7.87 -1.65 17.28
CA ILE A 9 9.24 -1.17 17.34
C ILE A 9 9.47 -0.21 16.17
N GLY A 10 9.80 1.04 16.47
CA GLY A 10 10.10 2.07 15.47
C GLY A 10 11.59 2.29 15.36
N TYR A 11 12.16 2.14 14.18
CA TYR A 11 13.54 2.52 13.94
C TYR A 11 13.61 4.00 13.56
N VAL A 12 13.98 4.84 14.52
CA VAL A 12 13.97 6.29 14.37
C VAL A 12 15.36 6.79 13.99
N LEU A 13 15.49 7.27 12.75
CA LEU A 13 16.69 7.92 12.21
C LEU A 13 16.30 9.02 11.23
N ASP A 14 17.24 9.92 10.94
CA ASP A 14 17.05 10.98 9.95
C ASP A 14 17.26 10.44 8.53
N THR A 15 16.19 10.34 7.76
CA THR A 15 16.23 9.95 6.34
C THR A 15 16.03 11.13 5.40
N ALA A 16 15.87 12.35 5.91
CA ALA A 16 15.73 13.55 5.09
C ALA A 16 17.05 13.88 4.34
N PRO A 17 16.99 14.63 3.23
CA PRO A 17 18.21 15.12 2.60
C PRO A 17 19.01 15.99 3.57
N GLN A 18 20.34 15.88 3.51
CA GLN A 18 21.22 16.74 4.32
C GLN A 18 21.02 18.19 3.91
N VAL A 19 20.86 19.08 4.89
CA VAL A 19 20.85 20.53 4.67
C VAL A 19 22.27 21.06 4.81
N ASN A 20 22.80 21.65 3.74
CA ASN A 20 24.12 22.27 3.71
C ASN A 20 24.11 23.64 4.40
N PRO A 21 25.27 24.20 4.77
CA PRO A 21 25.36 25.51 5.41
C PRO A 21 24.75 26.68 4.62
N ASP A 22 24.70 26.56 3.29
CA ASP A 22 24.10 27.55 2.37
C ASP A 22 22.58 27.37 2.17
N GLY A 23 21.98 26.38 2.84
CA GLY A 23 20.56 26.04 2.74
C GLY A 23 20.21 25.12 1.58
N SER A 24 21.17 24.77 0.71
CA SER A 24 20.96 23.74 -0.31
C SER A 24 20.83 22.35 0.33
N LYS A 25 20.29 21.39 -0.43
CA LYS A 25 20.03 20.02 0.07
C LYS A 25 20.80 18.99 -0.75
N THR A 26 21.33 17.98 -0.07
CA THR A 26 22.11 16.89 -0.68
C THR A 26 21.50 15.55 -0.31
N TYR A 27 21.38 14.64 -1.28
CA TYR A 27 21.13 13.23 -0.97
C TYR A 27 22.41 12.57 -0.48
N LEU A 28 22.34 11.95 0.68
CA LEU A 28 23.41 11.13 1.20
C LEU A 28 23.34 9.72 0.61
N GLY A 29 24.50 9.15 0.35
CA GLY A 29 24.69 7.81 -0.15
C GLY A 29 26.04 7.64 -0.83
N LEU A 30 26.38 6.41 -1.17
CA LEU A 30 27.58 6.09 -1.94
C LEU A 30 27.34 6.26 -3.45
N ASN A 31 28.40 6.54 -4.18
CA ASN A 31 28.35 6.74 -5.64
C ASN A 31 28.04 5.44 -6.40
N ASP A 32 28.43 4.29 -5.85
CA ASP A 32 28.04 2.97 -6.38
C ASP A 32 26.75 2.53 -5.67
N PRO A 33 25.61 2.44 -6.39
CA PRO A 33 24.34 2.01 -5.82
C PRO A 33 24.39 0.67 -5.09
N LYS A 34 25.21 -0.28 -5.56
CA LYS A 34 25.30 -1.62 -4.97
C LYS A 34 25.98 -1.58 -3.61
N LEU A 35 27.06 -0.80 -3.50
CA LEU A 35 27.74 -0.57 -2.23
C LEU A 35 26.86 0.23 -1.27
N ASP A 36 26.12 1.22 -1.77
CA ASP A 36 25.17 1.99 -0.95
C ASP A 36 24.07 1.09 -0.37
N ILE A 37 23.50 0.19 -1.18
CA ILE A 37 22.50 -0.78 -0.75
C ILE A 37 23.09 -1.77 0.26
N GLU A 38 24.27 -2.34 0.00
CA GLU A 38 24.97 -3.21 0.96
C GLU A 38 25.11 -2.51 2.32
N ALA A 39 25.55 -1.25 2.30
CA ALA A 39 25.77 -0.51 3.52
C ALA A 39 24.47 -0.24 4.29
N ARG A 40 23.41 0.18 3.60
CA ARG A 40 22.10 0.40 4.22
C ARG A 40 21.47 -0.89 4.73
N CYS A 41 21.67 -2.03 4.05
CA CYS A 41 21.26 -3.33 4.54
C CYS A 41 21.99 -3.72 5.83
N ASP A 42 23.29 -3.44 5.94
CA ASP A 42 24.03 -3.67 7.19
C ASP A 42 23.47 -2.80 8.34
N VAL A 43 23.20 -1.52 8.09
CA VAL A 43 22.56 -0.63 9.07
C VAL A 43 21.18 -1.13 9.50
N MET A 44 20.35 -1.57 8.54
CA MET A 44 19.05 -2.16 8.82
C MET A 44 19.17 -3.41 9.69
N LEU A 45 20.15 -4.29 9.40
CA LEU A 45 20.39 -5.51 10.19
C LEU A 45 20.79 -5.16 11.63
N ARG A 46 21.67 -4.17 11.82
CA ARG A 46 22.06 -3.69 13.16
C ARG A 46 20.85 -3.17 13.92
N ALA A 47 19.94 -2.45 13.27
CA ALA A 47 18.72 -1.96 13.90
C ALA A 47 17.76 -3.09 14.28
N MET A 48 17.58 -4.10 13.41
CA MET A 48 16.80 -5.30 13.73
C MET A 48 17.39 -6.05 14.95
N GLN A 49 18.70 -6.22 14.99
CA GLN A 49 19.40 -6.86 16.10
C GLN A 49 19.29 -6.05 17.39
N ALA A 50 19.51 -4.73 17.33
CA ALA A 50 19.34 -3.84 18.48
C ALA A 50 17.91 -3.89 19.03
N ALA A 51 16.90 -3.93 18.16
CA ALA A 51 15.51 -4.10 18.55
C ALA A 51 15.29 -5.41 19.31
N ARG A 52 15.73 -6.54 18.74
CA ARG A 52 15.63 -7.87 19.36
C ARG A 52 16.31 -7.92 20.73
N ASP A 53 17.53 -7.40 20.81
CA ASP A 53 18.36 -7.50 22.01
C ASP A 53 17.88 -6.58 23.14
N ALA A 54 17.19 -5.49 22.79
CA ALA A 54 16.60 -4.57 23.75
C ALA A 54 15.19 -4.99 24.25
N LEU A 55 14.58 -6.03 23.66
CA LEU A 55 13.31 -6.55 24.16
C LEU A 55 13.49 -7.13 25.58
N PRO A 56 12.59 -6.79 26.53
CA PRO A 56 12.63 -7.36 27.87
C PRO A 56 12.55 -8.89 27.82
N GLN A 57 13.50 -9.55 28.47
CA GLN A 57 13.46 -11.01 28.63
C GLN A 57 12.37 -11.37 29.65
N ALA A 58 11.27 -11.97 29.19
CA ALA A 58 10.21 -12.46 30.05
C ALA A 58 10.66 -13.73 30.81
N SER A 59 10.17 -13.91 32.04
CA SER A 59 10.37 -15.13 32.83
C SER A 59 9.03 -15.62 33.38
N PRO A 60 8.46 -16.71 32.84
CA PRO A 60 8.99 -17.54 31.74
C PRO A 60 9.03 -16.81 30.39
N PRO A 61 9.84 -17.28 29.42
CA PRO A 61 9.83 -16.74 28.07
C PRO A 61 8.42 -16.77 27.46
N THR A 62 8.09 -15.74 26.69
CA THR A 62 6.83 -15.71 25.93
C THR A 62 6.81 -16.87 24.94
N PRO A 63 5.74 -17.69 24.91
CA PRO A 63 5.55 -18.71 23.88
C PRO A 63 5.68 -18.16 22.46
N GLU A 64 6.33 -18.93 21.59
CA GLU A 64 6.38 -18.66 20.15
C GLU A 64 4.96 -18.57 19.58
N GLY A 65 4.72 -17.62 18.67
CA GLY A 65 3.40 -17.41 18.09
C GLY A 65 2.38 -16.69 18.99
N GLU A 66 2.76 -16.26 20.20
CA GLU A 66 1.87 -15.49 21.09
C GLU A 66 1.88 -14.00 20.77
N THR A 67 3.07 -13.40 20.63
CA THR A 67 3.24 -11.95 20.39
C THR A 67 3.92 -11.71 19.05
N LEU A 68 3.25 -11.01 18.13
CA LEU A 68 3.88 -10.54 16.89
C LEU A 68 4.66 -9.25 17.14
N LYS A 69 5.90 -9.18 16.65
CA LYS A 69 6.76 -7.99 16.74
C LYS A 69 6.70 -7.27 15.40
N VAL A 70 6.40 -5.98 15.42
CA VAL A 70 6.28 -5.14 14.23
C VAL A 70 7.40 -4.12 14.24
N PHE A 71 8.44 -4.36 13.43
CA PHE A 71 9.53 -3.42 13.25
C PHE A 71 9.25 -2.52 12.06
N MET A 72 9.41 -1.20 12.20
CA MET A 72 9.20 -0.26 11.11
C MET A 72 10.31 0.79 11.03
N ALA A 73 10.92 0.91 9.85
CA ALA A 73 11.77 2.04 9.47
C ALA A 73 10.95 3.16 8.80
N PRO A 74 11.48 4.40 8.73
CA PRO A 74 10.80 5.55 8.14
C PRO A 74 10.85 5.54 6.61
N GLU A 75 10.08 6.44 5.99
CA GLU A 75 10.17 6.70 4.55
C GLU A 75 11.59 7.13 4.15
N PHE A 76 11.98 6.83 2.91
CA PHE A 76 13.29 7.16 2.31
C PHE A 76 14.50 6.46 2.94
N PHE A 77 14.30 5.37 3.68
CA PHE A 77 15.43 4.60 4.21
C PHE A 77 16.40 4.19 3.11
N PHE A 78 15.85 3.70 1.99
CA PHE A 78 16.58 3.35 0.77
C PHE A 78 16.39 4.47 -0.27
N ARG A 79 17.15 5.55 -0.08
CA ARG A 79 17.29 6.66 -1.03
C ARG A 79 18.77 6.94 -1.28
N GLY A 80 19.26 6.54 -2.45
CA GLY A 80 20.67 6.68 -2.82
C GLY A 80 21.11 8.12 -3.11
N ALA A 81 22.40 8.30 -3.41
CA ALA A 81 23.03 9.61 -3.66
C ALA A 81 22.43 10.40 -4.86
N SER A 82 21.73 9.71 -5.76
CA SER A 82 20.99 10.28 -6.88
C SER A 82 19.51 10.60 -6.56
N GLY A 83 19.02 10.22 -5.37
CA GLY A 83 17.62 10.38 -4.98
C GLY A 83 16.72 9.18 -5.27
N ALA A 84 17.13 8.24 -6.12
CA ALA A 84 16.45 6.96 -6.38
C ALA A 84 17.42 5.94 -7.03
N TYR A 85 17.12 4.65 -6.87
CA TYR A 85 17.87 3.55 -7.48
C TYR A 85 17.29 3.12 -8.83
N GLN A 86 18.11 2.55 -9.72
CA GLN A 86 17.59 1.92 -10.93
C GLN A 86 16.92 0.57 -10.59
N MET A 87 16.08 0.06 -11.49
CA MET A 87 15.33 -1.20 -11.29
C MET A 87 16.18 -2.38 -10.82
N ASP A 88 17.35 -2.59 -11.44
CA ASP A 88 18.26 -3.69 -11.07
C ASP A 88 18.76 -3.56 -9.63
N ASP A 89 19.03 -2.33 -9.18
CA ASP A 89 19.48 -2.03 -7.83
C ASP A 89 18.33 -2.13 -6.81
N VAL A 90 17.10 -1.76 -7.20
CA VAL A 90 15.90 -2.00 -6.38
C VAL A 90 15.71 -3.49 -6.12
N GLN A 91 15.85 -4.32 -7.16
CA GLN A 91 15.76 -5.78 -7.02
C GLN A 91 16.83 -6.33 -6.07
N LEU A 92 18.04 -5.77 -6.12
CA LEU A 92 19.12 -6.12 -5.19
C LEU A 92 18.73 -5.81 -3.73
N ALA A 93 18.19 -4.61 -3.47
CA ALA A 93 17.74 -4.20 -2.14
C ALA A 93 16.62 -5.13 -1.61
N ILE A 94 15.60 -5.41 -2.42
CA ILE A 94 14.51 -6.34 -2.05
C ILE A 94 15.10 -7.71 -1.68
N THR A 95 15.97 -8.26 -2.52
CA THR A 95 16.56 -9.59 -2.32
C THR A 95 17.38 -9.66 -1.03
N ALA A 96 18.17 -8.61 -0.73
CA ALA A 96 18.97 -8.52 0.48
C ALA A 96 18.08 -8.45 1.74
N LEU A 97 17.07 -7.59 1.74
CA LEU A 97 16.13 -7.43 2.85
C LEU A 97 15.34 -8.71 3.15
N GLN A 98 14.84 -9.39 2.12
CA GLN A 98 14.16 -10.67 2.27
C GLN A 98 15.10 -11.72 2.88
N ARG A 99 16.34 -11.80 2.38
CA ARG A 99 17.34 -12.73 2.95
C ARG A 99 17.62 -12.45 4.42
N MET A 100 17.72 -11.18 4.82
CA MET A 100 17.95 -10.80 6.22
C MET A 100 16.82 -11.25 7.15
N ALA A 101 15.56 -11.17 6.70
CA ALA A 101 14.41 -11.59 7.48
C ALA A 101 14.15 -13.11 7.43
N ALA A 102 14.92 -13.89 6.65
CA ALA A 102 14.67 -15.31 6.44
C ALA A 102 15.06 -16.21 7.63
N ASP A 103 15.90 -15.73 8.54
CA ASP A 103 16.40 -16.50 9.69
C ASP A 103 15.28 -16.81 10.70
N ASP A 104 15.28 -18.02 11.27
CA ASP A 104 14.29 -18.53 12.22
C ASP A 104 14.17 -17.65 13.48
N GLN A 105 15.22 -16.93 13.86
CA GLN A 105 15.17 -15.96 14.96
C GLN A 105 14.10 -14.86 14.76
N TRP A 106 13.64 -14.68 13.52
CA TRP A 106 12.66 -13.67 13.12
C TRP A 106 11.23 -14.22 12.93
N VAL A 107 10.94 -15.47 13.29
CA VAL A 107 9.63 -16.11 13.03
C VAL A 107 8.42 -15.33 13.55
N ASP A 108 8.56 -14.65 14.69
CA ASP A 108 7.53 -13.83 15.31
C ASP A 108 7.58 -12.34 14.90
N TRP A 109 8.24 -12.01 13.79
CA TRP A 109 8.45 -10.63 13.36
C TRP A 109 7.80 -10.34 12.01
N VAL A 110 7.32 -9.10 11.86
CA VAL A 110 7.03 -8.48 10.57
C VAL A 110 7.86 -7.21 10.49
N PHE A 111 8.56 -7.05 9.37
CA PHE A 111 9.40 -5.89 9.08
C PHE A 111 8.73 -5.03 8.02
N VAL A 112 8.52 -3.75 8.32
CA VAL A 112 8.24 -2.70 7.36
C VAL A 112 9.56 -1.94 7.17
N PHE A 113 10.30 -2.21 6.10
CA PHE A 113 11.69 -1.74 5.94
C PHE A 113 11.83 -0.24 5.62
N GLY A 114 10.82 0.57 5.94
CA GLY A 114 10.70 1.91 5.43
C GLY A 114 10.32 1.89 3.96
N THR A 115 10.79 2.86 3.19
CA THR A 115 10.56 2.87 1.74
C THR A 115 11.83 2.87 0.91
N ILE A 116 11.69 2.30 -0.30
CA ILE A 116 12.68 2.26 -1.36
C ILE A 116 12.21 3.20 -2.47
N LEU A 117 13.09 4.11 -2.90
CA LEU A 117 12.86 4.95 -4.08
C LEU A 117 13.56 4.32 -5.28
N GLY A 118 12.76 4.01 -6.29
CA GLY A 118 13.24 3.50 -7.55
C GLY A 118 12.90 4.41 -8.73
N ALA A 119 13.64 4.22 -9.81
CA ALA A 119 13.51 4.93 -11.07
C ALA A 119 13.45 3.94 -12.24
N SER A 120 12.63 4.28 -13.24
CA SER A 120 12.59 3.64 -14.56
C SER A 120 12.63 4.69 -15.66
N SER A 121 13.19 4.31 -16.81
CA SER A 121 13.04 5.11 -18.02
C SER A 121 11.64 4.91 -18.57
N ALA A 122 10.95 6.00 -18.90
CA ALA A 122 9.64 5.91 -19.54
C ALA A 122 9.77 5.25 -20.93
N THR A 123 8.73 4.53 -21.34
CA THR A 123 8.65 3.92 -22.67
C THR A 123 7.74 4.73 -23.59
N GLN A 124 8.03 4.74 -24.89
CA GLN A 124 7.11 5.28 -25.90
C GLN A 124 5.73 4.65 -25.77
N GLN A 125 4.65 5.43 -25.89
CA GLN A 125 3.28 4.92 -25.71
C GLN A 125 2.78 4.03 -26.86
N THR A 126 3.57 3.88 -27.93
CA THR A 126 3.21 3.05 -29.09
C THR A 126 4.33 2.07 -29.41
N PRO A 127 4.00 0.87 -29.94
CA PRO A 127 5.01 -0.09 -30.38
C PRO A 127 5.93 0.46 -31.48
N PRO A 128 7.24 0.16 -31.46
CA PRO A 128 7.94 -0.54 -30.38
C PRO A 128 8.02 0.35 -29.13
N TYR A 129 7.67 -0.21 -27.97
CA TYR A 129 7.70 0.46 -26.66
C TYR A 129 9.15 0.70 -26.19
N ASP A 130 9.96 1.30 -27.05
CA ASP A 130 11.35 1.64 -26.79
C ASP A 130 11.42 2.71 -25.70
N ILE A 131 12.58 2.82 -25.03
CA ILE A 131 12.84 3.90 -24.09
C ILE A 131 12.63 5.24 -24.81
N ASP A 132 11.86 6.13 -24.19
CA ASP A 132 11.72 7.51 -24.63
C ASP A 132 12.79 8.37 -23.92
N PRO A 133 13.90 8.72 -24.59
CA PRO A 133 14.96 9.51 -23.98
C PRO A 133 14.57 10.96 -23.71
N LEU A 134 13.40 11.40 -24.18
CA LEU A 134 12.87 12.75 -23.97
C LEU A 134 11.80 12.81 -22.87
N ALA A 135 11.33 11.65 -22.40
CA ALA A 135 10.36 11.58 -21.32
C ALA A 135 11.03 11.79 -19.96
N SER A 136 10.24 12.28 -19.00
CA SER A 136 10.64 12.37 -17.61
C SER A 136 10.98 10.99 -17.04
N THR A 137 11.88 10.95 -16.07
CA THR A 137 12.17 9.68 -15.37
C THR A 137 10.97 9.29 -14.53
N GLU A 138 10.50 8.05 -14.68
CA GLU A 138 9.41 7.52 -13.86
C GLU A 138 9.94 7.14 -12.48
N ILE A 139 9.24 7.53 -11.43
CA ILE A 139 9.61 7.25 -10.04
C ILE A 139 8.49 6.48 -9.35
N TYR A 140 8.92 5.55 -8.50
CA TYR A 140 8.08 4.83 -7.57
C TYR A 140 8.73 4.80 -6.18
N ASN A 141 7.92 5.06 -5.16
CA ASN A 141 8.30 5.00 -3.76
C ASN A 141 7.41 3.96 -3.09
N PHE A 142 7.99 2.91 -2.52
CA PHE A 142 7.20 1.82 -1.95
C PHE A 142 7.80 1.26 -0.66
N ALA A 143 6.92 0.75 0.20
CA ALA A 143 7.30 -0.02 1.37
C ALA A 143 7.31 -1.51 1.04
N LEU A 144 8.41 -2.19 1.39
CA LEU A 144 8.47 -3.65 1.44
C LEU A 144 8.13 -4.09 2.86
N VAL A 145 7.08 -4.91 2.97
CA VAL A 145 6.69 -5.59 4.20
C VAL A 145 7.06 -7.06 4.10
N GLN A 146 7.76 -7.59 5.09
CA GLN A 146 8.23 -8.97 5.10
C GLN A 146 7.95 -9.65 6.43
N GLN A 147 7.24 -10.78 6.39
CA GLN A 147 7.16 -11.69 7.52
C GLN A 147 8.51 -12.41 7.70
N GLY A 148 9.03 -12.40 8.92
CA GLY A 148 10.29 -13.04 9.28
C GLY A 148 10.17 -14.55 9.43
N GLY A 149 11.30 -15.26 9.36
CA GLY A 149 11.40 -16.73 9.40
C GLY A 149 10.78 -17.44 8.19
N VAL A 150 10.12 -16.72 7.28
CA VAL A 150 9.44 -17.28 6.11
C VAL A 150 9.87 -16.61 4.80
N ALA A 151 10.87 -15.73 4.82
CA ALA A 151 11.27 -14.98 3.62
C ALA A 151 11.96 -15.86 2.54
N SER A 152 12.40 -17.06 2.90
CA SER A 152 12.83 -18.09 1.94
C SER A 152 11.68 -18.67 1.11
N HIS A 153 10.42 -18.41 1.48
CA HIS A 153 9.22 -18.83 0.76
C HIS A 153 8.81 -17.89 -0.39
N GLY A 154 9.69 -16.96 -0.79
CA GLY A 154 9.41 -16.03 -1.88
C GLY A 154 8.36 -14.98 -1.52
N ASP A 155 7.45 -14.69 -2.44
CA ASP A 155 6.44 -13.63 -2.32
C ASP A 155 5.34 -13.92 -1.28
N ALA A 156 5.17 -15.18 -0.86
CA ALA A 156 4.10 -15.57 0.06
C ALA A 156 4.13 -14.78 1.39
N GLY A 157 5.34 -14.50 1.91
CA GLY A 157 5.56 -13.73 3.14
C GLY A 157 5.79 -12.23 2.92
N ALA A 158 5.70 -11.74 1.70
CA ALA A 158 6.05 -10.37 1.33
C ALA A 158 4.85 -9.58 0.81
N ARG A 159 4.82 -8.28 1.08
CA ARG A 159 3.83 -7.35 0.53
C ARG A 159 4.54 -6.08 0.10
N MET A 160 4.16 -5.53 -1.05
CA MET A 160 4.64 -4.24 -1.52
C MET A 160 3.50 -3.24 -1.52
N VAL A 161 3.71 -2.10 -0.88
CA VAL A 161 2.74 -1.00 -0.89
C VAL A 161 3.38 0.23 -1.47
N MET A 162 2.84 0.70 -2.59
CA MET A 162 3.32 1.89 -3.28
C MET A 162 2.73 3.12 -2.62
N LYS A 163 3.51 4.18 -2.44
CA LYS A 163 3.00 5.51 -2.15
C LYS A 163 2.21 6.01 -3.36
N GLU A 164 1.08 6.69 -3.15
CA GLU A 164 0.28 7.23 -4.26
C GLU A 164 0.58 8.70 -4.56
N LEU A 165 0.88 9.51 -3.54
CA LEU A 165 1.12 10.93 -3.72
C LEU A 165 2.58 11.34 -3.60
N MET A 166 3.08 11.99 -4.65
CA MET A 166 4.35 12.69 -4.55
C MET A 166 4.23 13.91 -3.62
N SER A 167 5.13 13.99 -2.65
CA SER A 167 5.24 15.16 -1.77
C SER A 167 6.40 16.06 -2.18
N GLY A 168 6.37 17.33 -1.80
CA GLY A 168 7.47 18.27 -2.07
C GLY A 168 8.78 17.95 -1.33
N VAL A 169 8.82 16.92 -0.48
CA VAL A 169 10.04 16.44 0.19
C VAL A 169 10.63 15.18 -0.45
N ASP A 170 9.95 14.61 -1.45
CA ASP A 170 10.41 13.41 -2.15
C ASP A 170 11.69 13.74 -2.93
N PHE A 171 11.68 14.92 -3.57
CA PHE A 171 12.81 15.41 -4.35
C PHE A 171 13.33 16.79 -3.96
N ILE A 172 14.63 17.03 -4.14
CA ILE A 172 15.26 18.33 -3.96
C ILE A 172 14.95 19.23 -5.16
N ALA A 173 14.84 20.54 -4.93
CA ALA A 173 14.52 21.51 -5.98
C ALA A 173 15.75 21.89 -6.84
N THR A 174 16.96 21.70 -6.32
CA THR A 174 18.22 22.03 -6.98
C THR A 174 19.26 20.94 -6.70
N ALA A 175 19.99 20.52 -7.74
CA ALA A 175 20.99 19.45 -7.62
C ALA A 175 22.27 20.00 -6.98
N VAL A 176 22.70 19.39 -5.88
CA VAL A 176 24.05 19.62 -5.32
C VAL A 176 25.03 18.54 -5.79
N ASN A 177 24.53 17.36 -6.16
CA ASN A 177 25.33 16.26 -6.71
C ASN A 177 25.09 16.11 -8.22
N PRO A 178 26.13 15.84 -9.04
CA PRO A 178 25.96 15.48 -10.44
C PRO A 178 25.06 14.24 -10.59
N GLY A 179 23.99 14.35 -11.38
CA GLY A 179 23.06 13.24 -11.62
C GLY A 179 21.98 13.02 -10.54
N GLY A 180 21.86 13.91 -9.56
CA GLY A 180 20.75 13.88 -8.61
C GLY A 180 19.41 14.25 -9.26
N LEU A 181 18.38 13.44 -9.03
CA LEU A 181 17.03 13.67 -9.52
C LEU A 181 16.40 14.88 -8.82
N LEU A 182 15.77 15.74 -9.63
CA LEU A 182 15.09 16.94 -9.15
C LEU A 182 13.58 16.79 -9.27
N LEU A 183 12.87 17.55 -8.44
CA LEU A 183 11.41 17.56 -8.43
C LEU A 183 10.78 17.85 -9.81
N GLY A 184 11.48 18.58 -10.68
CA GLY A 184 11.02 18.92 -12.04
C GLY A 184 11.36 17.89 -13.12
N ASP A 185 12.23 16.91 -12.83
CA ASP A 185 12.77 15.96 -13.81
C ASP A 185 12.11 14.57 -13.73
N VAL A 186 11.16 14.42 -12.81
CA VAL A 186 10.54 13.15 -12.47
C VAL A 186 9.03 13.19 -12.62
N GLU A 187 8.47 12.06 -13.04
CA GLU A 187 7.03 11.82 -13.04
C GLU A 187 6.73 10.65 -12.09
N TYR A 188 5.78 10.85 -11.18
CA TYR A 188 5.41 9.82 -10.23
C TYR A 188 4.38 8.90 -10.87
N TRP A 189 4.63 7.60 -10.87
CA TRP A 189 3.66 6.62 -11.33
C TRP A 189 2.82 6.14 -10.13
N PRO A 190 1.58 6.65 -9.94
CA PRO A 190 0.74 6.15 -8.86
C PRO A 190 0.41 4.68 -9.13
N ALA A 191 0.33 3.86 -8.09
CA ALA A 191 -0.15 2.49 -8.25
C ALA A 191 -1.54 2.45 -8.90
N SER A 192 -2.34 3.51 -8.73
CA SER A 192 -3.70 3.52 -9.23
C SER A 192 -4.33 4.94 -9.29
N THR A 193 -4.84 5.40 -10.44
CA THR A 193 -5.26 6.81 -10.71
C THR A 193 -6.69 7.23 -10.26
N GLY A 194 -7.36 6.57 -9.32
CA GLY A 194 -8.78 6.80 -9.05
C GLY A 194 -9.33 6.05 -7.82
N GLY A 195 -9.45 6.73 -6.67
CA GLY A 195 -9.98 6.13 -5.44
C GLY A 195 -11.36 5.46 -5.58
N GLY A 196 -11.73 4.63 -4.60
CA GLY A 196 -12.98 3.86 -4.59
C GLY A 196 -13.00 2.81 -3.46
N LEU A 197 -14.18 2.42 -2.94
CA LEU A 197 -14.28 1.38 -1.89
C LEU A 197 -13.54 0.07 -2.28
N GLY A 198 -12.86 -0.55 -1.32
CA GLY A 198 -12.21 -1.85 -1.50
C GLY A 198 -11.05 -1.88 -2.50
N ARG A 199 -10.70 -0.77 -3.14
CA ARG A 199 -9.61 -0.67 -4.12
C ARG A 199 -8.24 -0.93 -3.51
N GLU A 200 -8.09 -0.55 -2.26
CA GLU A 200 -6.84 -0.73 -1.54
C GLU A 200 -6.62 -2.18 -1.09
N GLN A 201 -7.55 -3.10 -1.35
CA GLN A 201 -7.35 -4.51 -1.07
C GLN A 201 -6.38 -5.12 -2.08
N GLN A 202 -5.27 -5.67 -1.59
CA GLN A 202 -4.33 -6.40 -2.43
C GLN A 202 -4.96 -7.67 -2.99
N GLU A 203 -4.81 -7.84 -4.29
CA GLU A 203 -5.16 -9.04 -5.04
C GLU A 203 -3.92 -9.88 -5.34
N VAL A 204 -2.78 -9.21 -5.53
CA VAL A 204 -1.47 -9.82 -5.72
C VAL A 204 -0.48 -9.15 -4.77
N ASN A 205 0.45 -9.92 -4.23
CA ASN A 205 1.42 -9.49 -3.20
C ASN A 205 2.20 -8.19 -3.54
N TYR A 206 2.30 -7.82 -4.83
CA TYR A 206 3.08 -6.70 -5.35
C TYR A 206 2.26 -5.73 -6.22
N ASP A 207 0.94 -5.63 -6.02
CA ASP A 207 0.10 -4.67 -6.78
C ASP A 207 0.14 -3.23 -6.26
N GLY A 208 0.76 -3.00 -5.09
CA GLY A 208 0.93 -1.67 -4.51
C GLY A 208 -0.23 -1.17 -3.63
N ALA A 209 -1.31 -1.94 -3.50
CA ALA A 209 -2.48 -1.57 -2.69
C ALA A 209 -2.16 -1.63 -1.19
N GLY A 210 -2.82 -0.80 -0.38
CA GLY A 210 -2.46 -0.55 1.02
C GLY A 210 -3.07 -1.51 2.05
N VAL A 211 -4.02 -2.37 1.69
CA VAL A 211 -4.72 -3.28 2.60
C VAL A 211 -4.43 -4.72 2.23
N PHE A 212 -3.92 -5.50 3.17
CA PHE A 212 -3.51 -6.88 2.92
C PHE A 212 -3.62 -7.75 4.16
N GLU A 213 -3.63 -9.06 3.96
CA GLU A 213 -3.49 -10.03 5.06
C GLU A 213 -2.06 -10.57 5.12
N LEU A 214 -1.47 -10.55 6.32
CA LEU A 214 -0.15 -11.13 6.61
C LEU A 214 -0.11 -11.58 8.07
N ALA A 215 0.48 -12.73 8.35
CA ALA A 215 0.57 -13.30 9.70
C ALA A 215 -0.79 -13.47 10.42
N GLY A 216 -1.88 -13.67 9.65
CA GLY A 216 -3.24 -13.80 10.19
C GLY A 216 -3.89 -12.48 10.64
N ILE A 217 -3.29 -11.35 10.27
CA ILE A 217 -3.73 -10.00 10.63
C ILE A 217 -4.11 -9.24 9.36
N THR A 218 -5.16 -8.43 9.41
CA THR A 218 -5.46 -7.45 8.34
C THR A 218 -4.76 -6.12 8.60
N TRP A 219 -3.91 -5.73 7.67
CA TRP A 219 -3.07 -4.53 7.73
C TRP A 219 -3.62 -3.42 6.85
N GLY A 220 -3.38 -2.18 7.25
CA GLY A 220 -3.45 -1.00 6.38
C GLY A 220 -2.08 -0.32 6.38
N LEU A 221 -1.52 -0.01 5.21
CA LEU A 221 -0.26 0.71 5.09
C LEU A 221 -0.45 1.88 4.14
N GLU A 222 -0.02 3.05 4.57
CA GLU A 222 0.05 4.28 3.79
C GLU A 222 1.42 4.91 3.98
N VAL A 223 1.96 5.58 2.97
CA VAL A 223 3.27 6.23 3.10
C VAL A 223 3.08 7.74 3.24
N CYS A 224 3.52 8.27 4.38
CA CYS A 224 3.65 9.72 4.61
C CYS A 224 2.40 10.52 4.22
N LEU A 225 2.46 11.29 3.13
CA LEU A 225 1.39 12.19 2.66
C LEU A 225 0.07 11.48 2.33
N ASP A 226 0.13 10.19 1.98
CA ASP A 226 -1.06 9.33 1.77
C ASP A 226 -1.97 9.33 3.03
N HIS A 227 -1.36 9.42 4.22
CA HIS A 227 -2.03 9.46 5.51
C HIS A 227 -2.51 10.86 5.91
N SER A 228 -2.30 11.90 5.11
CA SER A 228 -2.68 13.26 5.50
C SER A 228 -4.21 13.41 5.62
N GLY A 229 -4.65 14.26 6.56
CA GLY A 229 -6.08 14.47 6.81
C GLY A 229 -6.85 15.12 5.66
N THR A 230 -6.20 15.51 4.57
CA THR A 230 -6.83 15.95 3.32
C THR A 230 -6.84 14.85 2.26
N VAL A 231 -5.84 13.95 2.23
CA VAL A 231 -5.70 12.86 1.26
C VAL A 231 -6.50 11.65 1.70
N ARG A 232 -6.24 11.12 2.90
CA ARG A 232 -6.99 10.01 3.51
C ARG A 232 -7.08 8.78 2.59
N ARG A 233 -5.97 8.29 2.03
CA ARG A 233 -5.94 7.27 0.97
C ARG A 233 -6.82 6.05 1.31
N LEU A 234 -6.54 5.36 2.41
CA LEU A 234 -7.31 4.18 2.82
C LEU A 234 -8.76 4.52 3.18
N GLN A 235 -8.99 5.68 3.80
CA GLN A 235 -10.33 6.17 4.13
C GLN A 235 -11.19 6.49 2.90
N ARG A 236 -10.57 6.82 1.75
CA ARG A 236 -11.25 6.97 0.46
C ARG A 236 -11.47 5.64 -0.25
N SER A 237 -10.90 4.55 0.28
CA SER A 237 -11.15 3.17 -0.12
C SER A 237 -11.61 2.28 1.05
N PRO A 238 -12.73 2.61 1.73
CA PRO A 238 -13.28 1.76 2.78
C PRO A 238 -13.48 0.32 2.31
N GLN A 239 -13.25 -0.63 3.20
CA GLN A 239 -13.47 -2.04 2.93
C GLN A 239 -14.97 -2.33 2.76
N LEU A 240 -15.30 -3.28 1.88
CA LEU A 240 -16.68 -3.67 1.57
C LEU A 240 -17.28 -4.57 2.66
N PRO A 241 -18.61 -4.63 2.83
CA PRO A 241 -19.25 -5.55 3.77
C PRO A 241 -18.76 -6.99 3.63
N GLY A 242 -18.55 -7.66 4.76
CA GLY A 242 -17.98 -9.01 4.83
C GLY A 242 -16.45 -9.07 4.75
N GLN A 243 -15.76 -8.02 4.30
CA GLN A 243 -14.30 -7.96 4.35
C GLN A 243 -13.81 -7.76 5.79
N LYS A 244 -12.65 -8.32 6.12
CA LYS A 244 -12.00 -8.16 7.43
C LYS A 244 -11.58 -6.72 7.65
N LEU A 245 -11.94 -6.11 8.78
CA LEU A 245 -11.50 -4.76 9.12
C LEU A 245 -10.01 -4.71 9.43
N ILE A 246 -9.36 -3.59 9.09
CA ILE A 246 -7.95 -3.35 9.42
C ILE A 246 -7.74 -3.38 10.95
N GLN A 247 -6.86 -4.26 11.43
CA GLN A 247 -6.48 -4.32 12.84
C GLN A 247 -5.30 -3.39 13.16
N LEU A 248 -4.31 -3.35 12.26
CA LEU A 248 -3.10 -2.55 12.41
C LEU A 248 -2.92 -1.65 11.19
N GLN A 249 -2.82 -0.34 11.41
CA GLN A 249 -2.48 0.64 10.37
C GLN A 249 -1.06 1.15 10.61
N VAL A 250 -0.18 1.08 9.62
CA VAL A 250 1.22 1.47 9.75
C VAL A 250 1.60 2.54 8.73
N VAL A 251 2.36 3.54 9.16
CA VAL A 251 2.65 4.74 8.38
C VAL A 251 4.15 5.09 8.48
N PRO A 252 5.00 4.53 7.61
CA PRO A 252 6.36 5.05 7.44
C PRO A 252 6.30 6.46 6.83
N SER A 253 7.04 7.40 7.41
CA SER A 253 6.96 8.81 7.05
C SER A 253 8.32 9.50 7.08
N CYS A 254 8.39 10.66 6.42
CA CYS A 254 9.45 11.65 6.59
C CYS A 254 8.82 13.06 6.58
N GLY A 255 8.21 13.45 7.69
CA GLY A 255 7.57 14.74 7.93
C GLY A 255 6.07 14.66 8.20
N MET A 256 5.52 13.46 8.46
CA MET A 256 4.10 13.22 8.70
C MET A 256 3.88 12.37 9.96
N GLY A 257 3.05 12.89 10.86
CA GLY A 257 2.52 12.15 12.01
C GLY A 257 1.11 11.60 11.76
N ILE A 258 0.60 10.86 12.74
CA ILE A 258 -0.76 10.29 12.69
C ILE A 258 -1.80 11.42 12.64
N GLN A 259 -2.70 11.34 11.67
CA GLN A 259 -3.80 12.28 11.49
C GLN A 259 -5.11 11.56 11.81
N ALA A 260 -5.81 11.99 12.87
CA ALA A 260 -7.06 11.36 13.28
C ALA A 260 -8.10 11.18 12.15
N PRO A 261 -8.26 12.14 11.21
CA PRO A 261 -9.16 11.97 10.06
C PRO A 261 -8.72 10.93 9.03
N SER A 262 -7.57 10.27 9.16
CA SER A 262 -7.07 9.25 8.23
C SER A 262 -7.01 7.86 8.86
N VAL A 263 -7.35 7.74 10.14
CA VAL A 263 -7.40 6.45 10.85
C VAL A 263 -8.60 5.64 10.41
N ILE A 264 -8.39 4.37 10.04
CA ILE A 264 -9.45 3.47 9.55
C ILE A 264 -9.43 2.08 10.24
N THR A 265 -8.60 1.89 11.26
CA THR A 265 -8.59 0.63 12.00
C THR A 265 -9.93 0.35 12.68
N GLN A 266 -10.23 -0.94 12.91
CA GLN A 266 -11.35 -1.33 13.76
C GLN A 266 -11.20 -0.78 15.18
N ALA A 267 -12.31 -0.71 15.92
CA ALA A 267 -12.28 -0.32 17.32
C ALA A 267 -11.34 -1.23 18.13
N GLY A 268 -10.46 -0.62 18.92
CA GLY A 268 -9.40 -1.29 19.68
C GLY A 268 -8.14 -1.62 18.88
N GLY A 269 -8.13 -1.40 17.56
CA GLY A 269 -6.95 -1.53 16.70
C GLY A 269 -5.87 -0.47 16.95
N TYR A 270 -4.75 -0.56 16.25
CA TYR A 270 -3.57 0.27 16.50
C TYR A 270 -3.09 0.99 15.24
N VAL A 271 -2.68 2.24 15.39
CA VAL A 271 -2.03 3.02 14.33
C VAL A 271 -0.60 3.32 14.76
N PHE A 272 0.37 2.93 13.95
CA PHE A 272 1.79 3.11 14.22
C PHE A 272 2.45 3.97 13.15
N ASN A 273 3.23 4.96 13.56
CA ASN A 273 3.97 5.85 12.68
C ASN A 273 5.44 5.90 13.07
N CYS A 274 6.31 5.95 12.08
CA CYS A 274 7.74 6.09 12.23
C CYS A 274 8.22 7.15 11.24
N ASP A 275 8.62 8.31 11.78
CA ASP A 275 8.94 9.51 11.04
C ASP A 275 10.45 9.77 11.01
N GLY A 276 10.99 9.97 9.82
CA GLY A 276 12.42 10.21 9.58
C GLY A 276 12.83 11.67 9.37
N SER A 277 11.99 12.65 9.74
CA SER A 277 12.23 14.07 9.41
C SER A 277 13.26 14.75 10.32
N GLY A 278 14.54 14.58 10.03
CA GLY A 278 15.57 15.44 10.62
C GLY A 278 15.68 15.32 12.14
N ALA A 279 15.72 16.49 12.78
CA ALA A 279 15.68 16.66 14.22
C ALA A 279 14.37 16.23 14.88
N ALA A 280 13.29 16.19 14.10
CA ALA A 280 11.96 15.82 14.57
C ALA A 280 11.64 14.34 14.32
N SER A 281 12.62 13.53 13.90
CA SER A 281 12.42 12.08 13.74
C SER A 281 11.94 11.46 15.05
N HIS A 282 10.87 10.66 14.97
CA HIS A 282 10.22 10.05 16.11
C HIS A 282 9.36 8.86 15.68
N SER A 283 8.85 8.11 16.64
CA SER A 283 7.78 7.13 16.41
C SER A 283 6.59 7.45 17.31
N THR A 284 5.39 7.11 16.85
CA THR A 284 4.15 7.29 17.62
C THR A 284 3.27 6.05 17.47
N LEU A 285 2.73 5.56 18.59
CA LEU A 285 1.74 4.49 18.61
C LEU A 285 0.47 5.00 19.29
N VAL A 286 -0.67 4.81 18.64
CA VAL A 286 -1.98 5.11 19.21
C VAL A 286 -2.92 3.92 19.08
N GLN A 287 -3.84 3.81 20.04
CA GLN A 287 -4.96 2.87 19.99
C GLN A 287 -6.22 3.59 19.51
N GLN A 288 -6.97 2.92 18.64
CA GLN A 288 -8.25 3.36 18.11
C GLN A 288 -9.35 3.14 19.14
N VAL A 289 -9.43 4.08 20.07
CA VAL A 289 -10.56 4.30 20.97
C VAL A 289 -11.05 5.74 20.80
N PRO A 290 -12.29 6.10 21.15
CA PRO A 290 -12.75 7.49 21.07
C PRO A 290 -12.48 8.24 22.41
N PRO A 291 -11.65 9.31 22.44
CA PRO A 291 -10.71 9.77 21.41
C PRO A 291 -9.43 8.91 21.37
N LEU A 292 -8.65 9.02 20.28
CA LEU A 292 -7.40 8.26 20.10
C LEU A 292 -6.52 8.32 21.35
N ALA A 293 -6.05 7.16 21.81
CA ALA A 293 -5.25 7.05 23.02
C ALA A 293 -3.79 6.75 22.66
N ASN A 294 -2.86 7.59 23.13
CA ASN A 294 -1.43 7.34 22.96
C ASN A 294 -0.99 6.12 23.78
N VAL A 295 -0.22 5.23 23.17
CA VAL A 295 0.51 4.17 23.89
C VAL A 295 1.90 4.70 24.19
N PRO A 296 2.29 4.83 25.48
CA PRO A 296 3.59 5.39 25.84
C PRO A 296 4.73 4.46 25.40
N LEU A 297 5.84 5.08 25.02
CA LEU A 297 7.10 4.39 24.75
C LEU A 297 7.56 3.63 26.00
N LEU A 298 8.00 2.39 25.83
CA LEU A 298 8.58 1.59 26.91
C LEU A 298 10.05 1.96 27.14
N CYS A 299 10.85 1.91 26.08
CA CYS A 299 12.27 2.24 26.10
C CYS A 299 12.79 2.57 24.70
N SER A 300 14.01 3.11 24.65
CA SER A 300 14.79 3.25 23.42
C SER A 300 16.15 2.57 23.59
N ALA A 301 16.68 2.00 22.52
CA ALA A 301 18.05 1.50 22.47
C ALA A 301 18.81 2.12 21.29
N PRO A 302 20.10 2.48 21.47
CA PRO A 302 20.89 3.01 20.37
C PRO A 302 21.20 1.92 19.35
N VAL A 303 21.21 2.30 18.07
CA VAL A 303 21.79 1.48 17.01
C VAL A 303 23.29 1.80 16.91
N SER A 304 24.12 0.78 16.69
CA SER A 304 25.58 0.94 16.68
C SER A 304 26.04 1.96 15.65
N ASP A 305 26.94 2.85 16.07
CA ASP A 305 27.56 3.90 15.27
C ASP A 305 28.88 3.50 14.60
N ALA A 306 29.27 2.22 14.70
CA ALA A 306 30.49 1.72 14.07
C ALA A 306 30.43 1.91 12.54
N ASP A 307 31.59 2.07 11.91
CA ASP A 307 31.66 2.10 10.45
C ASP A 307 31.13 0.79 9.84
N VAL A 308 30.62 0.87 8.62
CA VAL A 308 30.13 -0.26 7.84
C VAL A 308 31.29 -0.81 7.02
N ALA A 309 31.65 -2.07 7.25
CA ALA A 309 32.65 -2.77 6.44
C ALA A 309 32.00 -3.36 5.18
N LEU A 310 32.42 -2.91 4.00
CA LEU A 310 31.98 -3.41 2.70
C LEU A 310 32.82 -4.64 2.31
N TYR A 311 32.27 -5.83 2.48
CA TYR A 311 32.99 -7.08 2.22
C TYR A 311 33.01 -7.45 0.74
N SER A 312 32.21 -6.78 -0.09
CA SER A 312 32.22 -6.95 -1.54
C SER A 312 33.41 -6.26 -2.23
N THR A 313 34.15 -5.40 -1.54
CA THR A 313 35.34 -4.70 -2.08
C THR A 313 36.64 -5.40 -1.69
N SER A 314 37.72 -5.11 -2.42
CA SER A 314 39.06 -5.60 -2.11
C SER A 314 40.11 -4.51 -2.37
N PRO A 315 40.72 -3.92 -1.32
CA PRO A 315 40.53 -4.23 0.10
C PRO A 315 39.13 -3.86 0.61
N VAL A 316 38.74 -4.43 1.76
CA VAL A 316 37.51 -4.05 2.47
C VAL A 316 37.53 -2.54 2.73
N GLU A 317 36.45 -1.86 2.37
CA GLU A 317 36.29 -0.42 2.58
C GLU A 317 35.36 -0.17 3.76
N ASP A 318 35.72 0.79 4.62
CA ASP A 318 34.90 1.21 5.75
C ASP A 318 34.12 2.48 5.39
N VAL A 319 32.81 2.46 5.64
CA VAL A 319 31.89 3.56 5.35
C VAL A 319 31.33 4.12 6.64
N SER A 320 31.59 5.41 6.91
CA SER A 320 30.94 6.13 8.01
C SER A 320 29.44 6.26 7.76
N LEU A 321 28.64 6.05 8.81
CA LEU A 321 27.19 6.23 8.76
C LEU A 321 26.76 7.64 8.35
N SER A 322 27.59 8.65 8.61
CA SER A 322 27.30 10.03 8.17
C SER A 322 27.29 10.18 6.64
N ALA A 323 27.87 9.22 5.90
CA ALA A 323 27.78 9.16 4.46
C ALA A 323 26.40 8.66 3.97
N LEU A 324 25.63 7.99 4.83
CA LEU A 324 24.32 7.41 4.52
C LEU A 324 23.16 8.21 5.12
N TYR A 325 23.33 8.69 6.37
CA TYR A 325 22.30 9.39 7.14
C TYR A 325 22.91 10.55 7.95
N ALA A 326 22.34 11.75 7.80
CA ALA A 326 22.98 13.00 8.25
C ALA A 326 23.16 13.09 9.78
N ARG A 327 22.32 12.38 10.55
CA ARG A 327 22.31 12.42 12.02
C ARG A 327 22.70 11.10 12.67
N GLY A 328 23.38 10.23 11.92
CA GLY A 328 23.94 8.98 12.41
C GLY A 328 22.96 7.81 12.44
N PRO A 329 23.25 6.75 13.21
CA PRO A 329 22.52 5.48 13.16
C PRO A 329 21.10 5.54 13.71
N GLY A 330 20.76 6.57 14.49
CA GLY A 330 19.45 6.65 15.15
C GLY A 330 19.28 5.68 16.32
N VAL A 331 18.03 5.42 16.68
CA VAL A 331 17.63 4.58 17.82
C VAL A 331 16.46 3.69 17.45
N VAL A 332 16.30 2.57 18.15
CA VAL A 332 15.06 1.78 18.12
C VAL A 332 14.19 2.12 19.32
N ASN A 333 12.95 2.52 19.05
CA ASN A 333 11.93 2.84 20.03
C ASN A 333 10.99 1.65 20.21
N ILE A 334 10.92 1.11 21.43
CA ILE A 334 10.15 -0.09 21.75
C ILE A 334 8.90 0.32 22.54
N TYR A 335 7.75 -0.18 22.12
CA TYR A 335 6.47 -0.01 22.82
C TYR A 335 6.14 -1.26 23.64
N PRO A 336 5.31 -1.15 24.70
CA PRO A 336 4.85 -2.31 25.43
C PRO A 336 3.97 -3.21 24.55
N ALA A 337 4.08 -4.52 24.72
CA ALA A 337 3.18 -5.47 24.07
C ALA A 337 1.71 -5.16 24.42
N GLN A 338 0.85 -5.24 23.42
CA GLN A 338 -0.57 -4.92 23.48
C GLN A 338 -1.39 -6.12 23.07
N ALA A 339 -2.59 -6.28 23.66
CA ALA A 339 -3.52 -7.30 23.20
C ALA A 339 -4.00 -6.97 21.77
N LEU A 340 -3.95 -7.96 20.88
CA LEU A 340 -4.47 -7.81 19.53
C LEU A 340 -6.01 -7.90 19.59
N PRO A 341 -6.77 -6.93 19.06
CA PRO A 341 -8.22 -7.02 19.07
C PRO A 341 -8.68 -8.16 18.15
N ALA A 342 -9.73 -8.88 18.55
CA ALA A 342 -10.32 -9.93 17.73
C ALA A 342 -10.71 -9.38 16.35
N GLN A 343 -10.42 -10.14 15.29
CA GLN A 343 -10.74 -9.75 13.91
C GLN A 343 -12.25 -9.52 13.75
N GLN A 344 -12.63 -8.33 13.30
CA GLN A 344 -14.00 -8.00 12.92
C GLN A 344 -14.14 -7.95 11.39
N VAL A 345 -15.38 -7.97 10.91
CA VAL A 345 -15.69 -7.77 9.49
C VAL A 345 -16.56 -6.54 9.33
N VAL A 346 -16.48 -5.89 8.18
CA VAL A 346 -17.34 -4.75 7.84
C VAL A 346 -18.79 -5.21 7.87
N ALA A 347 -19.60 -4.58 8.71
CA ALA A 347 -21.02 -4.86 8.81
C ALA A 347 -21.80 -4.25 7.62
N GLY A 348 -22.83 -4.95 7.17
CA GLY A 348 -23.66 -4.54 6.05
C GLY A 348 -24.04 -5.71 5.18
N ASN A 349 -24.64 -5.41 4.03
CA ASN A 349 -25.07 -6.42 3.07
C ASN A 349 -24.65 -6.03 1.66
N ILE A 350 -24.39 -7.03 0.82
CA ILE A 350 -24.14 -6.84 -0.61
C ILE A 350 -25.18 -7.62 -1.38
N VAL A 351 -25.83 -6.98 -2.35
CA VAL A 351 -26.63 -7.67 -3.37
C VAL A 351 -25.83 -7.69 -4.66
N CYS A 352 -25.51 -8.90 -5.14
CA CYS A 352 -24.75 -9.10 -6.35
C CYS A 352 -25.69 -9.35 -7.54
N LEU A 353 -25.47 -8.62 -8.63
CA LEU A 353 -26.19 -8.77 -9.89
C LEU A 353 -25.19 -9.08 -10.97
N ASP A 354 -25.34 -10.24 -11.58
CA ASP A 354 -24.39 -10.75 -12.55
C ASP A 354 -24.98 -10.64 -13.96
N TRP A 355 -24.33 -9.84 -14.81
CA TRP A 355 -24.77 -9.57 -16.16
C TRP A 355 -23.83 -10.16 -17.20
N PRO A 356 -24.15 -11.34 -17.77
CA PRO A 356 -23.39 -11.95 -18.86
C PRO A 356 -23.72 -11.25 -20.20
N ALA A 357 -23.13 -10.08 -20.43
CA ALA A 357 -23.42 -9.25 -21.60
C ALA A 357 -23.04 -9.90 -22.94
N SER A 358 -21.93 -10.67 -22.98
CA SER A 358 -21.55 -11.47 -24.16
C SER A 358 -20.63 -12.64 -23.74
N PRO A 359 -20.27 -13.57 -24.65
CA PRO A 359 -19.32 -14.66 -24.35
C PRO A 359 -17.94 -14.18 -23.83
N ASP A 360 -17.60 -12.92 -24.11
CA ASP A 360 -16.32 -12.30 -23.79
C ASP A 360 -16.41 -11.19 -22.74
N TYR A 361 -17.61 -10.75 -22.35
CA TYR A 361 -17.81 -9.64 -21.41
C TYR A 361 -18.89 -9.96 -20.37
N ARG A 362 -18.57 -9.74 -19.10
CA ARG A 362 -19.46 -9.92 -17.96
C ARG A 362 -19.34 -8.72 -17.02
N PHE A 363 -20.47 -8.16 -16.60
CA PHE A 363 -20.54 -7.04 -15.67
C PHE A 363 -21.17 -7.54 -14.37
N ILE A 364 -20.45 -7.47 -13.26
CA ILE A 364 -20.92 -7.92 -11.96
C ILE A 364 -21.12 -6.68 -11.10
N PHE A 365 -22.37 -6.33 -10.83
CA PHE A 365 -22.72 -5.21 -9.97
C PHE A 365 -22.86 -5.67 -8.53
N GLN A 366 -22.34 -4.89 -7.60
CA GLN A 366 -22.46 -5.10 -6.18
C GLN A 366 -23.11 -3.87 -5.57
N LEU A 367 -24.39 -4.00 -5.20
CA LEU A 367 -25.11 -3.00 -4.43
C LEU A 367 -24.71 -3.12 -2.97
N VAL A 368 -24.10 -2.06 -2.44
CA VAL A 368 -23.55 -2.04 -1.08
C VAL A 368 -24.52 -1.34 -0.14
N TYR A 369 -24.95 -2.05 0.90
CA TYR A 369 -25.80 -1.55 1.96
C TYR A 369 -25.03 -1.54 3.28
N ASN A 370 -25.19 -0.49 4.08
CA ASN A 370 -24.59 -0.40 5.41
C ASN A 370 -25.29 -1.34 6.42
N SER A 371 -24.82 -1.33 7.68
CA SER A 371 -25.39 -2.12 8.77
C SER A 371 -26.85 -1.78 9.12
N SER A 372 -27.34 -0.58 8.80
CA SER A 372 -28.76 -0.22 8.93
C SER A 372 -29.59 -0.61 7.70
N GLY A 373 -28.99 -1.34 6.74
CA GLY A 373 -29.64 -1.75 5.51
C GLY A 373 -29.84 -0.62 4.51
N SER A 374 -29.24 0.55 4.68
CA SER A 374 -29.37 1.67 3.73
C SER A 374 -28.33 1.58 2.62
N PHE A 375 -28.74 1.87 1.38
CA PHE A 375 -27.84 1.91 0.23
C PHE A 375 -26.74 2.95 0.44
N VAL A 376 -25.50 2.54 0.20
CA VAL A 376 -24.30 3.38 0.35
C VAL A 376 -23.73 3.70 -1.02
N THR A 377 -23.49 2.66 -1.82
CA THR A 377 -22.87 2.79 -3.13
C THR A 377 -23.08 1.53 -3.96
N LEU A 378 -22.59 1.58 -5.21
CA LEU A 378 -22.55 0.46 -6.10
C LEU A 378 -21.18 0.34 -6.74
N VAL A 379 -20.72 -0.89 -6.85
CA VAL A 379 -19.48 -1.28 -7.52
C VAL A 379 -19.81 -2.12 -8.75
N CYS A 380 -19.05 -1.98 -9.82
CA CYS A 380 -19.13 -2.83 -11.01
C CYS A 380 -17.77 -3.47 -11.26
N GLU A 381 -17.70 -4.79 -11.18
CA GLU A 381 -16.58 -5.56 -11.69
C GLU A 381 -16.83 -5.88 -13.17
N ILE A 382 -15.81 -5.65 -14.01
CA ILE A 382 -15.90 -5.92 -15.46
C ILE A 382 -14.90 -7.02 -15.79
N ARG A 383 -15.41 -8.20 -16.14
CA ARG A 383 -14.59 -9.32 -16.59
C ARG A 383 -14.62 -9.42 -18.09
N SER A 384 -13.44 -9.55 -18.70
CA SER A 384 -13.34 -9.84 -20.12
C SER A 384 -12.22 -10.81 -20.46
N LYS A 385 -12.46 -11.62 -21.50
CA LYS A 385 -11.42 -12.46 -22.12
C LYS A 385 -10.55 -11.71 -23.12
N LYS A 386 -10.98 -10.50 -23.52
CA LYS A 386 -10.39 -9.73 -24.63
C LYS A 386 -9.84 -8.37 -24.22
N ALA A 387 -10.30 -7.78 -23.11
CA ALA A 387 -9.78 -6.52 -22.60
C ALA A 387 -9.37 -6.67 -21.13
N ASN A 388 -8.24 -6.09 -20.77
CA ASN A 388 -7.86 -5.94 -19.36
C ASN A 388 -8.41 -4.61 -18.85
N PHE A 389 -9.13 -4.68 -17.73
CA PHE A 389 -9.77 -3.53 -17.11
C PHE A 389 -8.93 -2.95 -15.95
N TYR A 390 -7.85 -3.60 -15.51
CA TYR A 390 -6.88 -3.06 -14.53
C TYR A 390 -7.49 -2.51 -13.21
N GLY A 391 -8.74 -2.84 -12.94
CA GLY A 391 -9.55 -2.29 -11.87
C GLY A 391 -10.75 -3.20 -11.68
N ASN A 392 -10.64 -4.14 -10.75
CA ASN A 392 -11.65 -5.19 -10.62
C ASN A 392 -12.94 -4.69 -9.99
N ASN A 393 -12.98 -3.47 -9.46
CA ASN A 393 -14.15 -2.91 -8.78
C ASN A 393 -14.29 -1.42 -9.09
N TYR A 394 -15.13 -1.07 -10.05
CA TYR A 394 -15.38 0.32 -10.46
C TYR A 394 -16.56 0.94 -9.75
N PHE A 395 -16.36 2.13 -9.19
CA PHE A 395 -17.43 2.95 -8.63
C PHE A 395 -18.18 3.67 -9.72
N LEU A 396 -19.48 3.88 -9.49
CA LEU A 396 -20.28 4.76 -10.34
C LEU A 396 -20.22 6.20 -9.82
N PRO A 397 -20.13 7.20 -10.72
CA PRO A 397 -20.17 7.07 -12.18
C PRO A 397 -18.86 6.53 -12.77
N LEU A 398 -18.99 5.69 -13.80
CA LEU A 398 -17.90 5.08 -14.54
C LEU A 398 -17.90 5.61 -15.97
N SER A 399 -16.72 5.93 -16.51
CA SER A 399 -16.53 6.22 -17.93
C SER A 399 -15.19 5.67 -18.38
N LEU A 400 -15.23 4.59 -19.16
CA LEU A 400 -14.06 3.91 -19.71
C LEU A 400 -14.10 3.96 -21.23
N GLN A 401 -12.93 4.20 -21.81
CA GLN A 401 -12.68 4.06 -23.23
C GLN A 401 -11.33 3.38 -23.43
N THR A 402 -11.33 2.24 -24.10
CA THR A 402 -10.13 1.45 -24.37
C THR A 402 -10.32 0.65 -25.68
N GLN A 403 -9.37 -0.22 -25.98
CA GLN A 403 -9.47 -1.21 -27.04
C GLN A 403 -9.27 -2.62 -26.49
N ASP A 404 -9.92 -3.59 -27.13
CA ASP A 404 -9.67 -5.00 -26.84
C ASP A 404 -8.38 -5.51 -27.53
N SER A 405 -8.03 -6.77 -27.28
CA SER A 405 -6.87 -7.44 -27.87
C SER A 405 -6.85 -7.46 -29.41
N TRP A 406 -7.99 -7.21 -30.06
CA TRP A 406 -8.14 -7.14 -31.51
C TRP A 406 -8.27 -5.70 -32.02
N LYS A 407 -7.96 -4.72 -31.16
CA LYS A 407 -8.04 -3.27 -31.43
C LYS A 407 -9.46 -2.79 -31.73
N GLN A 408 -10.49 -3.51 -31.26
CA GLN A 408 -11.87 -3.06 -31.36
C GLN A 408 -12.18 -2.08 -30.22
N ASP A 409 -12.98 -1.05 -30.52
CA ASP A 409 -13.37 -0.04 -29.53
C ASP A 409 -14.19 -0.66 -28.39
N VAL A 410 -13.81 -0.33 -27.16
CA VAL A 410 -14.52 -0.67 -25.92
C VAL A 410 -14.88 0.64 -25.23
N ARG A 411 -16.17 0.96 -25.13
CA ARG A 411 -16.67 2.16 -24.46
C ARG A 411 -17.74 1.79 -23.45
N ILE A 412 -17.54 2.15 -22.20
CA ILE A 412 -18.45 1.82 -21.10
C ILE A 412 -18.71 3.10 -20.31
N GLN A 413 -19.96 3.50 -20.21
CA GLN A 413 -20.40 4.57 -19.34
C GLN A 413 -21.50 4.03 -18.42
N MET A 414 -21.41 4.33 -17.14
CA MET A 414 -22.40 3.94 -16.14
C MET A 414 -22.61 5.08 -15.15
N THR A 415 -23.86 5.38 -14.81
CA THR A 415 -24.20 6.43 -13.85
C THR A 415 -25.36 5.97 -12.97
N LEU A 416 -25.43 6.52 -11.75
CA LEU A 416 -26.61 6.37 -10.92
C LEU A 416 -27.72 7.29 -11.45
N ALA A 417 -28.92 6.74 -11.56
CA ALA A 417 -30.14 7.43 -11.96
C ALA A 417 -31.25 7.21 -10.91
N ALA A 418 -32.33 7.98 -11.01
CA ALA A 418 -33.52 7.74 -10.19
C ALA A 418 -34.25 6.47 -10.67
N GLY A 419 -34.66 5.62 -9.73
CA GLY A 419 -35.48 4.43 -10.01
C GLY A 419 -36.95 4.79 -10.24
N SER A 420 -37.69 3.88 -10.88
CA SER A 420 -39.15 3.96 -10.94
C SER A 420 -39.77 3.35 -9.68
N SER A 421 -40.95 3.81 -9.27
CA SER A 421 -41.65 3.21 -8.12
C SER A 421 -41.87 1.70 -8.34
N PRO A 422 -41.48 0.82 -7.38
CA PRO A 422 -41.15 1.09 -5.98
C PRO A 422 -39.66 1.29 -5.67
N TYR A 423 -38.80 1.30 -6.67
CA TYR A 423 -37.36 1.47 -6.54
C TYR A 423 -36.97 2.94 -6.35
N ALA A 424 -35.83 3.14 -5.68
CA ALA A 424 -35.31 4.47 -5.39
C ALA A 424 -34.18 4.85 -6.34
N GLY A 425 -33.39 3.88 -6.79
CA GLY A 425 -32.25 4.08 -7.67
C GLY A 425 -32.32 3.18 -8.91
N ALA A 426 -31.58 3.57 -9.93
CA ALA A 426 -31.32 2.78 -11.12
C ALA A 426 -29.86 2.96 -11.53
N VAL A 427 -29.34 2.00 -12.31
CA VAL A 427 -28.07 2.15 -13.01
C VAL A 427 -28.36 2.38 -14.47
N TRP A 428 -28.02 3.57 -14.97
CA TRP A 428 -28.04 3.85 -16.38
C TRP A 428 -26.70 3.50 -17.00
N CYS A 429 -26.71 2.78 -18.11
CA CYS A 429 -25.53 2.33 -18.82
C CYS A 429 -25.59 2.76 -20.29
N LYS A 430 -24.42 3.10 -20.84
CA LYS A 430 -24.13 3.13 -22.27
C LYS A 430 -22.88 2.32 -22.53
N ILE A 431 -23.07 1.11 -23.04
CA ILE A 431 -22.04 0.11 -23.23
C ILE A 431 -21.95 -0.21 -24.71
N ASN A 432 -20.74 -0.11 -25.24
CA ASN A 432 -20.38 -0.55 -26.58
C ASN A 432 -19.11 -1.36 -26.46
N VAL A 433 -19.27 -2.68 -26.43
CA VAL A 433 -18.16 -3.65 -26.42
C VAL A 433 -18.39 -4.68 -27.53
N PRO A 434 -17.35 -5.38 -27.99
CA PRO A 434 -17.50 -6.43 -28.99
C PRO A 434 -18.59 -7.45 -28.62
N GLY A 435 -19.57 -7.58 -29.51
CA GLY A 435 -20.71 -8.50 -29.35
C GLY A 435 -21.83 -7.98 -28.44
N PHE A 436 -21.74 -6.76 -27.90
CA PHE A 436 -22.77 -6.21 -27.02
C PHE A 436 -22.86 -4.68 -27.06
N ILE A 437 -24.03 -4.17 -27.46
CA ILE A 437 -24.35 -2.74 -27.45
C ILE A 437 -25.62 -2.54 -26.62
N PHE A 438 -25.56 -1.65 -25.64
CA PHE A 438 -26.67 -1.33 -24.75
C PHE A 438 -26.69 0.15 -24.39
N GLU A 439 -27.87 0.75 -24.35
CA GLU A 439 -28.08 2.10 -23.84
C GLU A 439 -29.42 2.17 -23.11
N GLY A 440 -29.41 2.49 -21.81
CA GLY A 440 -30.62 2.54 -20.98
C GLY A 440 -30.36 2.20 -19.51
N ASN A 441 -31.43 2.07 -18.72
CA ASN A 441 -31.32 1.55 -17.36
C ASN A 441 -31.07 0.04 -17.41
N ALA A 442 -29.96 -0.43 -16.83
CA ALA A 442 -29.64 -1.84 -16.72
C ALA A 442 -30.53 -2.55 -15.70
N PHE A 443 -30.67 -1.95 -14.51
CA PHE A 443 -31.55 -2.42 -13.45
C PHE A 443 -31.93 -1.28 -12.50
N GLU A 444 -32.97 -1.52 -11.71
CA GLU A 444 -33.44 -0.65 -10.64
C GLU A 444 -33.30 -1.34 -9.28
N PHE A 445 -33.10 -0.57 -8.21
CA PHE A 445 -32.82 -1.09 -6.89
C PHE A 445 -33.41 -0.22 -5.77
N SER A 446 -33.65 -0.85 -4.62
CA SER A 446 -34.19 -0.19 -3.44
C SER A 446 -33.13 0.58 -2.66
N ALA A 447 -33.54 1.69 -2.04
CA ALA A 447 -32.71 2.45 -1.10
C ALA A 447 -32.40 1.67 0.19
N THR A 448 -33.14 0.59 0.45
CA THR A 448 -32.97 -0.28 1.61
C THR A 448 -32.82 -1.73 1.17
N TYR A 449 -32.01 -2.49 1.91
CA TYR A 449 -31.73 -3.90 1.67
C TYR A 449 -33.00 -4.77 1.74
N ASP A 450 -33.85 -4.53 2.74
CA ASP A 450 -35.14 -5.22 2.91
C ASP A 450 -36.24 -4.73 1.94
N GLY A 451 -35.89 -3.83 1.02
CA GLY A 451 -36.80 -3.37 -0.03
C GLY A 451 -37.03 -4.44 -1.10
N PRO A 452 -37.86 -4.13 -2.12
CA PRO A 452 -37.97 -4.97 -3.31
C PRO A 452 -36.60 -5.37 -3.87
N ALA A 453 -36.46 -6.65 -4.23
CA ALA A 453 -35.24 -7.15 -4.86
C ALA A 453 -34.96 -6.37 -6.16
N PRO A 454 -33.68 -6.13 -6.53
CA PRO A 454 -33.37 -5.36 -7.73
C PRO A 454 -34.04 -5.95 -8.97
N PHE A 455 -34.63 -5.07 -9.77
CA PHE A 455 -35.32 -5.45 -11.00
C PHE A 455 -34.44 -5.18 -12.20
N THR A 456 -34.01 -6.24 -12.88
CA THR A 456 -33.22 -6.13 -14.10
C THR A 456 -34.14 -5.78 -15.26
N ILE A 457 -33.90 -4.62 -15.90
CA ILE A 457 -34.64 -4.18 -17.09
C ILE A 457 -34.11 -4.87 -18.35
N TRP A 458 -32.85 -5.28 -18.30
CA TRP A 458 -32.26 -6.11 -19.35
C TRP A 458 -32.94 -7.49 -19.42
N GLN A 459 -33.31 -7.88 -20.64
CA GLN A 459 -33.70 -9.25 -20.96
C GLN A 459 -32.58 -9.87 -21.77
N SER A 460 -32.05 -11.01 -21.33
CA SER A 460 -31.14 -11.82 -22.14
C SER A 460 -31.79 -12.11 -23.47
N THR A 461 -31.20 -11.63 -24.57
CA THR A 461 -31.54 -12.12 -25.90
C THR A 461 -30.85 -13.47 -26.12
N ASP A 462 -31.14 -14.46 -25.26
CA ASP A 462 -30.87 -15.85 -25.59
C ASP A 462 -31.92 -16.29 -26.59
N THR A 463 -31.55 -16.13 -27.86
CA THR A 463 -32.11 -16.96 -28.93
C THR A 463 -31.47 -18.34 -28.81
N ASP A 464 -31.94 -19.09 -27.82
CA ASP A 464 -32.18 -20.53 -27.94
C ASP A 464 -33.10 -20.92 -26.78
N GLY A 465 -34.39 -20.96 -27.11
CA GLY A 465 -35.44 -21.21 -26.14
C GLY A 465 -35.22 -22.52 -25.42
N LEU A 466 -35.10 -22.46 -24.11
CA LEU A 466 -35.74 -23.36 -23.17
C LEU A 466 -35.87 -22.61 -21.85
N ALA A 467 -37.13 -22.32 -21.50
CA ALA A 467 -37.51 -21.83 -20.20
C ALA A 467 -36.92 -22.72 -19.09
N ASN A 468 -36.46 -22.11 -18.00
CA ASN A 468 -36.87 -22.55 -16.67
C ASN A 468 -36.69 -21.43 -15.65
N ASP A 469 -37.80 -21.14 -15.00
CA ASP A 469 -37.90 -20.45 -13.72
C ASP A 469 -36.99 -21.12 -12.68
N ASN A 470 -36.16 -20.32 -12.00
CA ASN A 470 -36.20 -20.12 -10.54
C ASN A 470 -34.99 -19.32 -10.05
N LEU A 471 -35.32 -18.23 -9.35
CA LEU A 471 -34.62 -17.50 -8.29
C LEU A 471 -33.18 -17.88 -7.95
#